data_AF-A0A099T9A4-F1
#
_entry.id   AF-A0A099T9A4-F1
#
_cell.length_a   1.000
_cell.length_b   1.000
_cell.length_c   1.000
_cell.angle_alpha   90.00
_cell.angle_beta   90.00
_cell.angle_gamma   90.00
#
_symmetry.space_group_name_H-M   'P 1'
#
loop_
_entity.id
_entity.type
_entity.pdbx_description
1 polymer ?
#
loop_
_entity_poly.entity_id
_entity_poly.type
_entity_poly.pdbx_seq_one_letter_code
_entity_poly.pdbx_strand_id
1 'polypeptide(L)'
;MTTISASALKLAVGPAAQADALQARQSSGQQQLSEVAEQFEALFVKSILSSARSAQLADPLLNSGGLKTFNSMLDQEYATALSKRESLGIADALVRQFEHRVSNGDD
;
A
#
# COMPACT_ATOMS: atom_id res chain seq x y z
N MET A 1 5.85 45.26 -42.91
CA MET A 1 6.85 44.16 -43.06
C MET A 1 8.03 44.58 -42.20
N THR A 2 8.43 43.94 -41.09
CA THR A 2 8.37 42.53 -40.71
C THR A 2 8.71 42.38 -39.20
N THR A 3 7.81 41.71 -38.49
CA THR A 3 7.93 40.79 -37.34
C THR A 3 9.03 40.85 -36.26
N ILE A 4 8.55 40.83 -35.00
CA ILE A 4 8.77 39.85 -33.89
C ILE A 4 10.22 39.57 -33.42
N SER A 5 10.47 39.77 -32.12
CA SER A 5 11.10 38.71 -31.30
C SER A 5 10.83 38.89 -29.81
N ALA A 6 9.98 38.01 -29.27
CA ALA A 6 9.84 37.73 -27.85
C ALA A 6 10.69 36.49 -27.54
N SER A 7 11.74 36.63 -26.75
CA SER A 7 12.53 35.57 -26.09
C SER A 7 13.71 36.27 -25.40
N ALA A 8 14.11 36.01 -24.16
CA ALA A 8 13.85 34.89 -23.29
C ALA A 8 13.99 35.36 -21.84
N LEU A 9 12.94 35.18 -21.05
CA LEU A 9 13.09 35.14 -19.60
C LEU A 9 13.80 33.83 -19.28
N LYS A 10 15.15 33.85 -19.30
CA LYS A 10 15.95 32.77 -18.72
C LYS A 10 15.75 32.81 -17.22
N LEU A 11 14.71 32.13 -16.76
CA LEU A 11 14.56 31.73 -15.36
C LEU A 11 15.78 30.88 -15.02
N ALA A 12 16.71 31.47 -14.28
CA ALA A 12 17.82 30.78 -13.66
C ALA A 12 17.24 29.81 -12.62
N VAL A 13 16.82 28.64 -13.07
CA VAL A 13 16.62 27.48 -12.21
C VAL A 13 18.01 27.09 -11.72
N GLY A 14 18.39 27.66 -10.58
CA GLY A 14 19.62 27.31 -9.89
C GLY A 14 19.60 25.84 -9.43
N PRO A 15 20.76 25.26 -9.10
CA PRO A 15 20.86 23.86 -8.65
C PRO A 15 19.96 23.54 -7.45
N ALA A 16 19.63 24.53 -6.62
CA ALA A 16 18.68 24.39 -5.50
C ALA A 16 17.24 24.09 -5.95
N ALA A 17 16.75 24.70 -7.03
CA ALA A 17 15.39 24.47 -7.53
C ALA A 17 15.24 23.09 -8.22
N GLN A 18 16.32 22.59 -8.81
CA GLN A 18 16.39 21.23 -9.37
C GLN A 18 16.46 20.17 -8.25
N ALA A 19 17.20 20.44 -7.17
CA ALA A 19 17.25 19.55 -6.01
C ALA A 19 15.87 19.42 -5.33
N ASP A 20 15.15 20.53 -5.15
CA ASP A 20 13.79 20.52 -4.57
C ASP A 20 12.80 19.70 -5.42
N ALA A 21 12.87 19.85 -6.76
CA ALA A 21 11.99 19.12 -7.67
C ALA A 21 12.26 17.61 -7.69
N LEU A 22 13.53 17.20 -7.57
CA LEU A 22 13.93 15.79 -7.45
C LEU A 22 13.48 15.21 -6.10
N GLN A 23 13.67 15.95 -5.00
CA GLN A 23 13.24 15.55 -3.67
C GLN A 23 11.72 15.35 -3.59
N ALA A 24 10.94 16.25 -4.19
CA ALA A 24 9.48 16.16 -4.23
C ALA A 24 8.97 14.95 -5.04
N ARG A 25 9.64 14.62 -6.15
CA ARG A 25 9.36 13.43 -6.97
C ARG A 25 9.68 12.13 -6.24
N GLN A 26 10.80 12.08 -5.53
CA GLN A 26 11.17 10.92 -4.72
C GLN A 26 10.21 10.71 -3.55
N SER A 27 9.83 11.80 -2.86
CA SER A 27 8.89 11.77 -1.73
C SER A 27 7.50 11.27 -2.16
N SER A 28 7.01 11.75 -3.31
CA SER A 28 5.71 11.34 -3.86
C SER A 28 5.71 9.90 -4.38
N GLY A 29 6.83 9.39 -4.90
CA GLY A 29 6.99 7.98 -5.28
C GLY A 29 7.00 7.04 -4.07
N GLN A 30 7.65 7.44 -2.98
CA GLN A 30 7.68 6.67 -1.73
C GLN A 30 6.31 6.59 -1.05
N GLN A 31 5.55 7.70 -1.01
CA GLN A 31 4.18 7.68 -0.47
C GLN A 31 3.26 6.74 -1.27
N GLN A 32 3.31 6.80 -2.61
CA GLN A 32 2.53 5.91 -3.46
C GLN A 32 2.92 4.43 -3.26
N LEU A 33 4.22 4.15 -3.10
CA LEU A 33 4.69 2.79 -2.82
C LEU A 33 4.17 2.26 -1.48
N SER A 34 4.16 3.10 -0.43
CA SER A 34 3.61 2.73 0.88
C SER A 34 2.12 2.39 0.79
N GLU A 35 1.33 3.25 0.15
CA GLU A 35 -0.11 3.06 0.02
C GLU A 35 -0.46 1.79 -0.77
N VAL A 36 0.29 1.50 -1.84
CA VAL A 36 0.09 0.27 -2.62
C VAL A 36 0.54 -0.98 -1.83
N ALA A 37 1.63 -0.88 -1.07
CA ALA A 37 2.13 -1.99 -0.25
C ALA A 37 1.14 -2.38 0.87
N GLU A 38 0.52 -1.39 1.52
CA GLU A 38 -0.54 -1.62 2.51
C GLU A 38 -1.77 -2.31 1.90
N GLN A 39 -2.21 -1.85 0.72
CA GLN A 39 -3.32 -2.48 0.00
C GLN A 39 -3.00 -3.92 -0.41
N PHE A 40 -1.76 -4.20 -0.82
CA PHE A 40 -1.31 -5.54 -1.13
C PHE A 40 -1.35 -6.45 0.10
N GLU A 41 -0.85 -5.98 1.26
CA GLU A 41 -0.90 -6.74 2.51
C GLU A 41 -2.35 -7.09 2.88
N ALA A 42 -3.29 -6.15 2.76
CA ALA A 42 -4.70 -6.41 3.01
C ALA A 42 -5.28 -7.52 2.10
N LEU A 43 -4.95 -7.52 0.81
CA LEU A 43 -5.37 -8.57 -0.12
C LEU A 43 -4.75 -9.93 0.21
N PHE A 44 -3.48 -9.94 0.61
CA PHE A 44 -2.76 -11.15 0.98
C PHE A 44 -3.35 -11.78 2.25
N VAL A 45 -3.61 -10.98 3.29
CA VAL A 45 -4.29 -11.44 4.52
C VAL A 45 -5.66 -12.01 4.21
N LYS A 46 -6.44 -11.32 3.37
CA LYS A 46 -7.74 -11.82 2.92
C LYS A 46 -7.60 -13.17 2.20
N SER A 47 -6.58 -13.33 1.36
CA SER A 47 -6.32 -14.59 0.65
C SER A 47 -5.98 -15.72 1.61
N ILE A 48 -5.08 -15.49 2.57
CA ILE A 48 -4.73 -16.48 3.60
C ILE A 48 -5.97 -16.87 4.42
N LEU A 49 -6.74 -15.90 4.90
CA LEU A 49 -7.94 -16.16 5.71
C LEU A 49 -9.00 -16.94 4.92
N SER A 50 -9.20 -16.57 3.65
CA SER A 50 -10.09 -17.29 2.75
C SER A 50 -9.63 -18.73 2.53
N SER A 51 -8.34 -18.95 2.26
CA SER A 51 -7.77 -20.29 2.07
C SER A 51 -7.86 -21.15 3.32
N ALA A 52 -7.63 -20.58 4.50
CA ALA A 52 -7.80 -21.28 5.78
C ALA A 52 -9.25 -21.75 5.97
N ARG A 53 -10.23 -20.89 5.67
CA ARG A 53 -11.66 -21.22 5.76
C ARG A 53 -12.11 -22.22 4.70
N SER A 54 -11.55 -22.16 3.48
CA SER A 54 -11.80 -23.16 2.45
C SER A 54 -11.17 -24.52 2.77
N ALA A 55 -10.00 -24.54 3.43
CA ALA A 55 -9.33 -25.76 3.85
C ALA A 55 -10.01 -26.40 5.07
N GLN A 56 -10.64 -25.60 5.92
CA GLN A 56 -11.52 -26.06 6.98
C GLN A 56 -12.85 -26.51 6.34
N LEU A 57 -12.82 -27.72 5.75
CA LEU A 57 -13.98 -28.47 5.27
C LEU A 57 -15.11 -28.29 6.28
N ALA A 58 -16.10 -27.48 5.92
CA ALA A 58 -17.28 -27.26 6.74
C ALA A 58 -18.05 -28.57 6.77
N ASP A 59 -17.76 -29.40 7.77
CA ASP A 59 -18.55 -30.58 8.08
C ASP A 59 -20.01 -30.12 8.21
N PRO A 60 -20.98 -30.75 7.52
CA PRO A 60 -22.40 -30.36 7.56
C PRO A 60 -22.96 -30.17 8.98
N LEU A 61 -22.34 -30.76 10.01
CA LEU A 61 -22.68 -30.59 11.43
C LEU A 61 -22.36 -29.18 12.00
N LEU A 62 -21.43 -28.43 11.40
CA LEU A 62 -21.05 -27.08 11.85
C LEU A 62 -21.88 -25.97 11.19
N ASN A 63 -22.80 -26.31 10.30
CA ASN A 63 -23.63 -25.34 9.58
C ASN A 63 -24.97 -25.02 10.27
N SER A 64 -25.13 -25.41 11.55
CA SER A 64 -26.33 -25.06 12.33
C SER A 64 -26.36 -23.55 12.62
N GLY A 65 -27.53 -22.91 12.47
CA GLY A 65 -27.66 -21.45 12.60
C GLY A 65 -27.21 -20.88 13.96
N GLY A 66 -27.29 -21.68 15.03
CA GLY A 66 -26.78 -21.29 16.36
C GLY A 66 -25.26 -21.19 16.41
N LEU A 67 -24.55 -22.14 15.79
CA LEU A 67 -23.09 -22.10 15.73
C LEU A 67 -22.59 -20.95 14.84
N LYS A 68 -23.34 -20.59 13.80
CA LYS A 68 -23.04 -19.44 12.93
C LYS A 68 -23.06 -18.12 13.72
N THR A 69 -23.98 -17.98 14.67
CA THR A 69 -24.08 -16.79 15.53
C THR A 69 -22.92 -16.72 16.53
N PHE A 70 -22.62 -17.84 17.20
CA PHE A 70 -21.47 -17.93 18.11
C PHE A 70 -20.14 -17.64 17.40
N ASN A 71 -19.92 -18.24 16.23
CA ASN A 71 -18.74 -17.96 15.41
C ASN A 71 -18.69 -16.50 14.95
N SER A 72 -19.82 -15.88 14.62
CA SER A 72 -19.86 -14.46 14.26
C SER A 72 -19.42 -13.56 15.41
N MET A 73 -19.84 -13.86 16.65
CA MET A 73 -19.41 -13.12 17.85
C MET A 73 -17.93 -13.35 18.15
N LEU A 74 -17.47 -14.60 18.03
CA LEU A 74 -16.06 -14.96 18.22
C LEU A 74 -15.16 -14.29 17.18
N ASP A 75 -15.57 -14.29 15.90
CA ASP A 75 -14.87 -13.61 14.80
C ASP A 75 -14.81 -12.10 15.05
N GLN A 76 -15.85 -11.49 15.65
CA GLN A 76 -15.86 -10.07 15.99
C GLN A 76 -14.83 -9.72 17.08
N GLU A 77 -14.74 -10.53 18.13
CA GLU A 77 -13.72 -10.37 19.18
C GLU A 77 -12.32 -10.63 18.62
N TYR A 78 -12.15 -11.66 17.80
CA TYR A 78 -10.88 -11.96 17.14
C TYR A 78 -10.46 -10.85 16.18
N ALA A 79 -11.37 -10.29 15.38
CA ALA A 79 -11.08 -9.18 14.47
C ALA A 79 -10.69 -7.91 15.24
N THR A 80 -11.34 -7.63 16.37
CA THR A 80 -11.00 -6.51 17.26
C THR A 80 -9.66 -6.73 17.96
N ALA A 81 -9.35 -7.96 18.33
CA ALA A 81 -8.06 -8.32 18.90
C ALA A 81 -6.94 -8.26 17.84
N LEU A 82 -7.18 -8.77 16.62
CA LEU A 82 -6.20 -8.75 15.53
C LEU A 82 -5.93 -7.33 15.04
N SER A 83 -6.96 -6.48 14.90
CA SER A 83 -6.78 -5.09 14.46
C SER A 83 -5.92 -4.27 15.43
N LYS A 84 -5.86 -4.68 16.71
CA LYS A 84 -4.98 -4.10 17.73
C LYS A 84 -3.60 -4.75 17.80
N ARG A 85 -3.38 -5.90 17.16
CA ARG A 85 -2.21 -6.78 17.39
C ARG A 85 -1.23 -6.88 16.22
N GLU A 86 -1.15 -5.83 15.40
CA GLU A 86 -0.11 -5.57 14.38
C GLU A 86 -0.48 -5.85 12.92
N SER A 87 0.05 -4.98 12.05
CA SER A 87 0.26 -5.30 10.64
C SER A 87 1.29 -6.43 10.54
N LEU A 88 1.24 -7.23 9.48
CA LEU A 88 2.18 -8.35 9.32
C LEU A 88 3.60 -7.89 8.94
N GLY A 89 3.81 -6.58 8.80
CA GLY A 89 5.07 -5.97 8.38
C GLY A 89 5.44 -6.28 6.93
N ILE A 90 4.51 -6.85 6.15
CA ILE A 90 4.75 -7.17 4.73
C ILE A 90 4.74 -5.90 3.92
N ALA A 91 3.84 -4.96 4.23
CA ALA A 91 3.83 -3.65 3.59
C ALA A 91 5.16 -2.91 3.80
N ASP A 92 5.66 -2.87 5.04
CA ASP A 92 6.95 -2.26 5.37
C ASP A 92 8.13 -2.96 4.69
N ALA A 93 8.13 -4.30 4.66
CA ALA A 93 9.16 -5.07 3.97
C ALA A 93 9.17 -4.80 2.46
N LEU A 94 7.99 -4.64 1.83
CA LEU A 94 7.87 -4.24 0.43
C LEU A 94 8.42 -2.84 0.21
N VAL A 95 8.01 -1.86 1.02
CA VAL A 95 8.54 -0.48 0.92
C VAL A 95 10.06 -0.49 1.01
N ARG A 96 10.65 -1.16 2.01
CA ARG A 96 12.11 -1.26 2.17
C ARG A 96 12.81 -1.93 0.99
N GLN A 97 12.18 -2.92 0.36
CA GLN A 97 12.75 -3.61 -0.81
C GLN A 97 12.64 -2.80 -2.11
N PHE A 98 11.62 -1.94 -2.22
CA PHE A 98 11.33 -1.19 -3.44
C PHE A 98 11.73 0.29 -3.36
N GLU A 99 12.01 0.84 -2.18
CA GLU A 99 12.46 2.23 -1.99
C GLU A 99 13.73 2.52 -2.80
N HIS A 100 14.70 1.60 -2.78
CA HIS A 100 15.96 1.71 -3.52
C HIS A 100 15.79 1.55 -5.04
N ARG A 101 14.68 0.95 -5.49
CA ARG A 101 14.36 0.82 -6.92
C ARG A 101 13.60 2.03 -7.43
N VAL A 102 12.67 2.57 -6.62
CA VAL A 102 11.95 3.81 -6.94
C VAL A 102 12.88 5.02 -6.91
N SER A 103 13.90 5.04 -6.05
CA SER A 103 14.90 6.13 -6.04
C SER A 103 15.84 6.13 -7.26
N ASN A 104 16.03 4.97 -7.90
CA ASN A 104 16.98 4.77 -8.99
C ASN A 104 16.32 4.69 -10.37
N GLY A 105 14.99 4.73 -10.45
CA GLY A 105 14.22 4.69 -11.70
C GLY A 105 13.99 6.08 -12.28
N ASP A 106 15.06 6.72 -12.75
CA ASP A 106 15.06 7.98 -13.53
C ASP A 106 15.89 7.81 -14.84
N ASP A 107 15.83 6.63 -15.47
CA ASP A 107 16.25 6.40 -16.87
C ASP A 107 15.04 6.41 -17.81
#